data_AF-A0A9C8HX46-F1
#
_entry.id   AF-A0A9C8HX46-F1
#
_cell.length_a   1.000
_cell.length_b   1.000
_cell.length_c   1.000
_cell.angle_alpha   90.00
_cell.angle_beta   90.00
_cell.angle_gamma   90.00
#
_symmetry.space_group_name_H-M   'P 1'
#
loop_
_entity.id
_entity.type
_entity.pdbx_description
1 polymer ?
#
loop_
_entity_poly.entity_id
_entity_poly.type
_entity_poly.pdbx_seq_one_letter_code
_entity_poly.pdbx_strand_id
1 'polypeptide(L)'
;MKRLRCSGKRFRMRLWMRGMKMPLRFGISSSSFIPPEVKMDGNKKFNFSMVSDWLGGGGQFSEIILSSRIRINRNLKNRKFVSWSSNQELQELAENLLEVISIINYFKNSYQVQLGINKEPAHDLFPERFICNYKYINEEIPRGIVIGENEDLSILINNYDHLNIQAYQSGLNLDDLFLLISKVQDEFEANLNFSYSQ
;
A
#
# COMPACT_ATOMS: atom_id res chain seq x y z
N MET A 1 11.39 -15.08 -9.97
CA MET A 1 11.12 -14.58 -8.60
C MET A 1 12.45 -14.61 -7.83
N LYS A 2 13.14 -13.47 -7.65
CA LYS A 2 14.38 -13.42 -6.86
C LYS A 2 14.06 -13.01 -5.42
N ARG A 3 14.52 -13.79 -4.46
CA ARG A 3 14.49 -13.46 -3.03
C ARG A 3 15.90 -13.01 -2.64
N LEU A 4 16.05 -11.76 -2.23
CA LEU A 4 17.29 -11.28 -1.61
C LEU A 4 17.08 -11.22 -0.10
N ARG A 5 18.05 -11.73 0.65
CA ARG A 5 18.15 -11.57 2.11
C ARG A 5 19.36 -10.68 2.36
N CYS A 6 19.15 -9.51 2.93
CA CYS A 6 20.19 -8.73 3.61
C CYS A 6 19.69 -8.43 5.03
N SER A 7 20.59 -8.55 6.01
CA SER A 7 20.41 -8.12 7.42
C SER A 7 19.11 -8.52 8.13
N GLY A 8 18.62 -9.76 7.95
CA GLY A 8 17.42 -10.23 8.65
C GLY A 8 16.10 -9.65 8.15
N LYS A 9 16.13 -8.79 7.12
CA LYS A 9 14.95 -8.16 6.51
C LYS A 9 14.46 -9.01 5.32
N ARG A 10 13.15 -9.35 5.31
CA ARG A 10 12.49 -10.09 4.21
C ARG A 10 11.92 -9.10 3.20
N PHE A 11 12.50 -9.06 2.00
CA PHE A 11 11.99 -8.24 0.88
C PHE A 11 11.31 -9.14 -0.16
N ARG A 12 10.14 -8.70 -0.67
CA ARG A 12 9.47 -9.36 -1.80
C ARG A 12 9.37 -8.37 -2.96
N MET A 13 10.04 -8.70 -4.05
CA MET A 13 10.11 -7.87 -5.26
C MET A 13 9.25 -8.50 -6.35
N ARG A 14 8.42 -7.69 -7.01
CA ARG A 14 7.59 -8.13 -8.14
C ARG A 14 7.73 -7.12 -9.28
N LEU A 15 8.04 -7.64 -10.47
CA LEU A 15 8.06 -6.91 -11.72
C LEU A 15 6.76 -7.19 -12.48
N TRP A 16 6.11 -6.16 -13.02
CA TRP A 16 4.95 -6.31 -13.89
C TRP A 16 5.36 -6.02 -15.34
N MET A 17 5.27 -7.04 -16.19
CA MET A 17 5.60 -6.94 -17.63
C MET A 17 4.33 -6.74 -18.47
N ARG A 18 4.41 -5.93 -19.53
CA ARG A 18 3.37 -5.87 -20.56
C ARG A 18 3.26 -7.24 -21.25
N GLY A 19 2.06 -7.85 -21.24
CA GLY A 19 1.81 -9.11 -21.95
C GLY A 19 0.83 -10.09 -21.28
N MET A 20 0.48 -9.91 -20.00
CA MET A 20 -0.68 -10.61 -19.44
C MET A 20 -1.94 -9.89 -19.93
N LYS A 21 -2.76 -10.57 -20.75
CA LYS A 21 -4.09 -10.09 -21.16
C LYS A 21 -4.87 -9.68 -19.91
N MET A 22 -4.93 -8.38 -19.64
CA MET A 22 -5.89 -7.83 -18.70
C MET A 22 -7.24 -7.78 -19.43
N PRO A 23 -8.35 -8.18 -18.79
CA PRO A 23 -9.66 -7.74 -19.22
C PRO A 23 -9.77 -6.26 -18.86
N LEU A 24 -9.16 -5.38 -19.64
CA LEU A 24 -9.52 -3.97 -19.65
C LEU A 24 -10.89 -3.88 -20.32
N ARG A 25 -11.97 -4.08 -19.54
CA ARG A 25 -13.32 -3.70 -19.94
C ARG A 25 -13.50 -2.20 -19.76
N PHE A 26 -12.73 -1.40 -20.48
CA PHE A 26 -13.05 0.01 -20.66
C PHE A 26 -12.75 0.38 -22.10
N GLY A 27 -13.83 0.41 -22.90
CA GLY A 27 -13.82 1.13 -24.16
C GLY A 27 -13.69 2.61 -23.83
N ILE A 28 -12.55 3.20 -24.14
CA ILE A 28 -12.32 4.62 -23.94
C ILE A 28 -13.05 5.36 -25.07
N SER A 29 -14.30 5.76 -24.82
CA SER A 29 -14.86 6.93 -25.48
C SER A 29 -14.50 8.14 -24.62
N SER A 30 -13.78 9.09 -25.20
CA SER A 30 -13.30 10.32 -24.57
C SER A 30 -14.45 11.30 -24.24
N SER A 31 -15.37 10.89 -23.37
CA SER A 31 -16.38 11.76 -22.76
C SER A 31 -16.51 11.41 -21.28
N SER A 32 -15.93 12.27 -20.44
CA SER A 32 -16.25 12.46 -19.02
C SER A 32 -16.43 11.20 -18.17
N PHE A 33 -15.41 10.34 -18.08
CA PHE A 33 -15.31 9.44 -16.93
C PHE A 33 -14.77 10.25 -15.75
N ILE A 34 -15.66 10.67 -14.85
CA ILE A 34 -15.27 11.19 -13.54
C ILE A 34 -15.16 9.97 -12.64
N PRO A 35 -13.95 9.53 -12.25
CA PRO A 35 -13.83 8.40 -11.35
C PRO A 35 -14.47 8.74 -10.00
N PRO A 36 -15.07 7.74 -9.32
CA PRO A 36 -15.66 7.99 -8.02
C PRO A 36 -14.62 8.50 -7.04
N GLU A 37 -14.97 9.54 -6.27
CA GLU A 37 -14.17 9.99 -5.14
C GLU A 37 -14.35 8.99 -3.99
N VAL A 38 -13.24 8.52 -3.41
CA VAL A 38 -13.29 7.78 -2.15
C VAL A 38 -13.20 8.79 -1.01
N LYS A 39 -14.15 8.71 -0.08
CA LYS A 39 -14.05 9.42 1.18
C LYS A 39 -12.93 8.80 1.99
N MET A 40 -11.97 9.63 2.38
CA MET A 40 -10.89 9.25 3.28
C MET A 40 -11.27 9.71 4.69
N ASP A 41 -10.60 9.20 5.71
CA ASP A 41 -10.76 9.73 7.07
C ASP A 41 -10.38 11.22 7.10
N GLY A 42 -11.27 12.03 7.67
CA GLY A 42 -11.22 13.50 7.63
C GLY A 42 -11.92 14.14 6.42
N ASN A 43 -11.82 15.47 6.27
CA ASN A 43 -12.40 16.20 5.13
C ASN A 43 -11.63 16.02 3.80
N LYS A 44 -10.64 15.14 3.76
CA LYS A 44 -9.84 14.88 2.55
C LYS A 44 -10.56 13.87 1.66
N LYS A 45 -10.52 14.12 0.35
CA LYS A 45 -11.00 13.18 -0.66
C LYS A 45 -9.83 12.75 -1.52
N PHE A 46 -9.76 11.45 -1.82
CA PHE A 46 -8.76 10.96 -2.76
C PHE A 46 -9.33 10.95 -4.17
N ASN A 47 -8.60 11.57 -5.08
CA ASN A 47 -9.02 11.72 -6.47
C ASN A 47 -8.31 10.70 -7.36
N PHE A 48 -9.02 9.63 -7.70
CA PHE A 48 -8.55 8.59 -8.64
C PHE A 48 -8.57 9.04 -10.12
N SER A 49 -8.78 10.32 -10.45
CA SER A 49 -8.64 10.81 -11.85
C SER A 49 -7.22 11.17 -12.23
N MET A 50 -6.35 11.39 -11.24
CA MET A 50 -4.94 11.62 -11.51
C MET A 50 -4.26 10.31 -11.90
N VAL A 51 -3.43 10.38 -12.93
CA VAL A 51 -2.52 9.29 -13.29
C VAL A 51 -1.44 9.26 -12.22
N SER A 52 -1.36 8.17 -11.47
CA SER A 52 -0.31 8.00 -10.46
C SER A 52 1.06 8.11 -11.12
N ASP A 53 2.04 8.71 -10.46
CA ASP A 53 3.37 8.93 -11.03
C ASP A 53 4.03 7.61 -11.51
N TRP A 54 3.77 6.51 -10.80
CA TRP A 54 4.28 5.20 -11.17
C TRP A 54 3.60 4.58 -12.42
N LEU A 55 2.40 5.04 -12.79
CA LEU A 55 1.68 4.67 -14.03
C LEU A 55 2.05 5.57 -15.21
N GLY A 56 2.71 6.71 -14.97
CA GLY A 56 3.00 7.73 -15.98
C GLY A 56 4.02 7.34 -17.06
N GLY A 57 4.70 6.19 -16.94
CA GLY A 57 5.57 5.65 -17.98
C GLY A 57 6.91 6.38 -18.16
N GLY A 58 7.32 7.24 -17.22
CA GLY A 58 8.59 7.99 -17.28
C GLY A 58 9.82 7.22 -16.80
N GLY A 59 9.67 5.98 -16.34
CA GLY A 59 10.75 5.19 -15.76
C GLY A 59 11.67 4.51 -16.78
N GLN A 60 12.82 4.01 -16.31
CA GLN A 60 13.75 3.24 -17.15
C GLN A 60 13.08 1.97 -17.68
N PHE A 61 13.24 1.67 -18.97
CA PHE A 61 12.62 0.51 -19.63
C PHE A 61 11.08 0.48 -19.54
N SER A 62 10.41 1.64 -19.43
CA SER A 62 8.96 1.74 -19.30
C SER A 62 8.18 1.22 -20.52
N GLU A 63 8.85 1.08 -21.66
CA GLU A 63 8.30 0.48 -22.87
C GLU A 63 7.93 -1.00 -22.69
N ILE A 64 8.68 -1.72 -21.84
CA ILE A 64 8.48 -3.15 -21.55
C ILE A 64 7.98 -3.38 -20.12
N ILE A 65 8.56 -2.66 -19.16
CA ILE A 65 8.34 -2.82 -17.72
C ILE A 65 7.40 -1.71 -17.26
N LEU A 66 6.19 -2.08 -16.82
CA LEU A 66 5.21 -1.08 -16.41
C LEU A 66 5.65 -0.39 -15.11
N SER A 67 5.99 -1.19 -14.11
CA SER A 67 6.38 -0.69 -12.80
C SER A 67 7.19 -1.69 -11.99
N SER A 68 7.94 -1.12 -11.06
CA SER A 68 8.67 -1.81 -10.00
C SER A 68 7.96 -1.60 -8.66
N ARG A 69 7.92 -2.65 -7.84
CA ARG A 69 7.33 -2.60 -6.50
C ARG A 69 8.13 -3.41 -5.50
N ILE A 70 8.41 -2.80 -4.36
CA ILE A 70 9.00 -3.45 -3.19
C ILE A 70 7.97 -3.43 -2.06
N ARG A 71 7.84 -4.55 -1.36
CA ARG A 71 7.00 -4.65 -0.16
C ARG A 71 7.81 -5.15 1.03
N ILE A 72 7.58 -4.52 2.17
CA ILE A 72 8.13 -4.85 3.47
C ILE A 72 6.97 -5.21 4.40
N ASN A 73 7.03 -6.41 4.95
CA ASN A 73 6.06 -6.89 5.92
C ASN A 73 6.68 -6.89 7.30
N ARG A 74 5.99 -6.34 8.30
CA ARG A 74 6.45 -6.31 9.69
C ARG A 74 5.30 -6.63 10.64
N ASN A 75 5.65 -7.35 11.70
CA ASN A 75 4.78 -7.59 12.86
C ASN A 75 5.33 -6.81 14.05
N LEU A 76 4.42 -6.23 14.83
CA LEU A 76 4.72 -5.54 16.08
C LEU A 76 5.09 -6.54 17.18
N LYS A 77 6.06 -6.18 18.02
CA LYS A 77 6.44 -6.94 19.21
C LYS A 77 5.29 -6.93 20.23
N ASN A 78 5.15 -8.02 20.98
CA ASN A 78 4.12 -8.17 22.03
C ASN A 78 2.67 -8.06 21.53
N ARG A 79 2.43 -8.29 20.24
CA ARG A 79 1.08 -8.38 19.65
C ARG A 79 0.90 -9.76 19.03
N LYS A 80 -0.30 -10.34 19.18
CA LYS A 80 -0.68 -11.57 18.49
C LYS A 80 -0.69 -11.31 16.99
N PHE A 81 -0.30 -12.30 16.18
CA PHE A 81 -0.43 -12.22 14.73
C PHE A 81 -1.88 -11.98 14.32
N VAL A 82 -2.09 -11.28 13.19
CA VAL A 82 -3.43 -10.94 12.66
C VAL A 82 -4.40 -12.13 12.69
N SER A 83 -3.93 -13.32 12.30
CA SER A 83 -4.74 -14.53 12.23
C SER A 83 -5.25 -15.05 13.59
N TRP A 84 -4.66 -14.61 14.70
CA TRP A 84 -4.97 -15.05 16.06
C TRP A 84 -5.54 -13.93 16.94
N SER A 85 -5.64 -12.72 16.40
CA SER A 85 -6.16 -11.56 17.11
C SER A 85 -7.69 -11.50 17.03
N SER A 86 -8.33 -10.97 18.07
CA SER A 86 -9.76 -10.66 18.01
C SER A 86 -10.01 -9.40 17.17
N ASN A 87 -11.24 -9.20 16.68
CA ASN A 87 -11.60 -7.98 15.96
C ASN A 87 -11.36 -6.73 16.82
N GLN A 88 -11.59 -6.79 18.14
CA GLN A 88 -11.30 -5.67 19.03
C GLN A 88 -9.79 -5.36 19.10
N GLU A 89 -8.94 -6.39 19.23
CA GLU A 89 -7.48 -6.22 19.22
C GLU A 89 -6.98 -5.64 17.88
N LEU A 90 -7.59 -6.05 16.77
CA LEU A 90 -7.27 -5.53 15.44
C LEU A 90 -7.73 -4.09 15.23
N GLN A 91 -8.90 -3.73 15.76
CA GLN A 91 -9.42 -2.36 15.72
C GLN A 91 -8.49 -1.42 16.46
N GLU A 92 -8.16 -1.75 17.72
CA GLU A 92 -7.24 -0.97 18.54
C GLU A 92 -5.86 -0.86 17.86
N LEU A 93 -5.36 -1.96 17.28
CA LEU A 93 -4.08 -1.95 16.57
C LEU A 93 -4.12 -1.08 15.32
N ALA A 94 -5.23 -1.07 14.57
CA ALA A 94 -5.40 -0.25 13.39
C ALA A 94 -5.42 1.24 13.73
N GLU A 95 -6.20 1.65 14.73
CA GLU A 95 -6.30 3.04 15.19
C GLU A 95 -4.93 3.56 15.65
N ASN A 96 -4.25 2.81 16.52
CA ASN A 96 -2.92 3.17 17.01
C ASN A 96 -1.90 3.31 15.86
N LEU A 97 -1.95 2.43 14.87
CA LEU A 97 -1.04 2.51 13.73
C LEU A 97 -1.36 3.70 12.82
N LEU A 98 -2.63 4.03 12.59
CA LEU A 98 -3.00 5.20 11.80
C LEU A 98 -2.50 6.50 12.44
N GLU A 99 -2.60 6.61 13.77
CA GLU A 99 -2.05 7.73 14.53
C GLU A 99 -0.52 7.81 14.38
N VAL A 100 0.21 6.70 14.58
CA VAL A 100 1.67 6.68 14.43
C VAL A 100 2.10 6.95 12.98
N ILE A 101 1.34 6.50 11.98
CA ILE A 101 1.65 6.79 10.58
C ILE A 101 1.47 8.29 10.29
N SER A 102 0.49 8.95 10.91
CA SER A 102 0.24 10.38 10.69
C SER A 102 1.39 11.31 11.11
N ILE A 103 2.23 10.88 12.07
CA ILE A 103 3.40 11.65 12.52
C ILE A 103 4.65 11.46 11.66
N ILE A 104 4.69 10.41 10.84
CA ILE A 104 5.82 10.12 9.96
C ILE A 104 5.86 11.15 8.83
N ASN A 105 7.04 11.72 8.58
CA ASN A 105 7.19 12.88 7.71
C ASN A 105 6.62 12.62 6.31
N TYR A 106 6.87 11.43 5.77
CA TYR A 106 6.37 11.02 4.46
C TYR A 106 4.84 11.00 4.38
N PHE A 107 4.17 10.68 5.48
CA PHE A 107 2.73 10.46 5.51
C PHE A 107 1.94 11.63 6.10
N LYS A 108 2.58 12.79 6.37
CA LYS A 108 1.88 13.99 6.88
C LYS A 108 0.71 14.42 6.01
N ASN A 109 0.87 14.35 4.68
CA ASN A 109 -0.18 14.69 3.73
C ASN A 109 -0.96 13.48 3.21
N SER A 110 -0.72 12.30 3.77
CA SER A 110 -1.31 11.05 3.30
C SER A 110 -2.84 11.03 3.40
N TYR A 111 -3.40 10.11 2.63
CA TYR A 111 -4.79 9.74 2.65
C TYR A 111 -4.94 8.45 3.45
N GLN A 112 -5.89 8.43 4.37
CA GLN A 112 -6.11 7.30 5.28
C GLN A 112 -7.53 6.80 5.13
N VAL A 113 -7.72 5.49 5.14
CA VAL A 113 -9.03 4.84 5.22
C VAL A 113 -8.97 3.75 6.26
N GLN A 114 -9.81 3.85 7.27
CA GLN A 114 -10.15 2.71 8.08
C GLN A 114 -11.16 1.82 7.35
N LEU A 115 -10.75 0.57 7.12
CA LEU A 115 -11.60 -0.46 6.54
C LEU A 115 -12.14 -1.34 7.67
N GLY A 116 -13.39 -1.75 7.57
CA GLY A 116 -14.05 -2.53 8.61
C GLY A 116 -15.47 -2.87 8.18
N ILE A 117 -16.43 -2.61 9.06
CA ILE A 117 -17.84 -3.04 8.91
C ILE A 117 -18.53 -2.32 7.71
N ASN A 118 -18.12 -1.11 7.37
CA ASN A 118 -18.78 -0.31 6.33
C ASN A 118 -17.90 -0.15 5.09
N LYS A 119 -17.88 -1.17 4.22
CA LYS A 119 -17.26 -1.05 2.89
C LYS A 119 -18.08 -0.08 2.03
N GLU A 120 -17.43 0.96 1.52
CA GLU A 120 -18.02 1.79 0.45
C GLU A 120 -17.70 1.19 -0.92
N PRO A 121 -18.61 1.30 -1.93
CA PRO A 121 -18.34 0.87 -3.30
C PRO A 121 -17.06 1.47 -3.89
N ALA A 122 -16.72 2.70 -3.49
CA ALA A 122 -15.52 3.39 -3.94
C ALA A 122 -14.23 2.68 -3.49
N HIS A 123 -14.26 1.83 -2.45
CA HIS A 123 -13.10 1.03 -2.01
C HIS A 123 -12.66 -0.01 -3.04
N ASP A 124 -13.52 -0.38 -4.00
CA ASP A 124 -13.16 -1.29 -5.10
C ASP A 124 -12.12 -0.68 -6.06
N LEU A 125 -11.86 0.63 -5.96
CA LEU A 125 -10.77 1.29 -6.70
C LEU A 125 -9.38 0.93 -6.16
N PHE A 126 -9.23 0.58 -4.86
CA PHE A 126 -7.90 0.25 -4.32
C PHE A 126 -7.28 -1.02 -4.95
N PRO A 127 -8.03 -2.13 -5.11
CA PRO A 127 -7.54 -3.27 -5.87
C PRO A 127 -7.26 -2.98 -7.35
N GLU A 128 -8.09 -2.16 -8.00
CA GLU A 128 -7.90 -1.76 -9.40
C GLU A 128 -6.61 -0.96 -9.60
N ARG A 129 -6.25 -0.13 -8.61
CA ARG A 129 -4.97 0.59 -8.52
C ARG A 129 -3.82 -0.26 -8.00
N PHE A 130 -4.02 -1.57 -7.82
CA PHE A 130 -3.04 -2.51 -7.28
C PHE A 130 -2.50 -2.15 -5.88
N ILE A 131 -3.20 -1.32 -5.11
CA ILE A 131 -2.82 -0.96 -3.74
C ILE A 131 -2.95 -2.21 -2.86
N CYS A 132 -4.14 -2.79 -2.83
CA CYS A 132 -4.45 -4.03 -2.13
C CYS A 132 -5.01 -5.09 -3.09
N ASN A 133 -5.55 -6.18 -2.56
CA ASN A 133 -6.29 -7.18 -3.34
C ASN A 133 -7.77 -7.15 -2.93
N TYR A 134 -8.65 -7.72 -3.74
CA TYR A 134 -10.08 -7.80 -3.41
C TYR A 134 -10.36 -8.52 -2.09
N LYS A 135 -9.55 -9.54 -1.76
CA LYS A 135 -9.67 -10.26 -0.47
C LYS A 135 -9.49 -9.32 0.73
N TYR A 136 -8.55 -8.38 0.66
CA TYR A 136 -8.26 -7.44 1.73
C TYR A 136 -9.41 -6.47 2.00
N ILE A 137 -10.10 -6.00 0.95
CA ILE A 137 -11.24 -5.08 1.11
C ILE A 137 -12.58 -5.78 1.41
N ASN A 138 -12.68 -7.07 1.14
CA ASN A 138 -13.92 -7.84 1.30
C ASN A 138 -13.98 -8.63 2.61
N GLU A 139 -12.87 -8.73 3.35
CA GLU A 139 -12.88 -9.38 4.67
C GLU A 139 -13.38 -8.41 5.75
N GLU A 140 -14.35 -8.86 6.53
CA GLU A 140 -14.98 -8.11 7.63
C GLU A 140 -14.11 -8.13 8.91
N ILE A 141 -12.85 -7.73 8.78
CA ILE A 141 -11.97 -7.49 9.92
C ILE A 141 -11.46 -6.04 9.90
N PRO A 142 -11.19 -5.43 11.06
CA PRO A 142 -10.60 -4.10 11.13
C PRO A 142 -9.27 -4.01 10.41
N ARG A 143 -9.16 -3.05 9.50
CA ARG A 143 -8.04 -2.85 8.57
C ARG A 143 -7.81 -1.36 8.37
N GLY A 144 -6.67 -1.02 7.78
CA GLY A 144 -6.37 0.36 7.41
C GLY A 144 -5.58 0.44 6.13
N ILE A 145 -5.86 1.44 5.31
CA ILE A 145 -5.05 1.77 4.13
C ILE A 145 -4.53 3.19 4.34
N VAL A 146 -3.23 3.38 4.14
CA VAL A 146 -2.64 4.71 4.03
C VAL A 146 -1.96 4.84 2.67
N ILE A 147 -2.19 5.95 1.98
CA ILE A 147 -1.66 6.23 0.65
C ILE A 147 -0.94 7.57 0.70
N GLY A 148 0.32 7.60 0.30
CA GLY A 148 1.09 8.83 0.15
C GLY A 148 0.47 9.75 -0.90
N GLU A 149 0.81 11.03 -0.86
CA GLU A 149 0.23 12.06 -1.74
C GLU A 149 0.36 11.71 -3.24
N ASN A 150 1.51 11.13 -3.63
CA ASN A 150 1.83 10.78 -5.02
C ASN A 150 1.52 9.31 -5.39
N GLU A 151 0.86 8.55 -4.49
CA GLU A 151 0.65 7.09 -4.60
C GLU A 151 1.95 6.24 -4.76
N ASP A 152 3.12 6.82 -4.54
CA ASP A 152 4.41 6.14 -4.64
C ASP A 152 4.73 5.27 -3.42
N LEU A 153 4.12 5.56 -2.28
CA LEU A 153 4.14 4.75 -1.07
C LEU A 153 2.73 4.48 -0.56
N SER A 154 2.48 3.25 -0.12
CA SER A 154 1.26 2.88 0.55
C SER A 154 1.51 1.90 1.69
N ILE A 155 0.60 1.88 2.65
CA ILE A 155 0.65 1.01 3.82
C ILE A 155 -0.68 0.28 3.93
N LEU A 156 -0.61 -1.02 4.13
CA LEU A 156 -1.76 -1.83 4.53
C LEU A 156 -1.58 -2.28 5.97
N ILE A 157 -2.60 -2.04 6.80
CA ILE A 157 -2.66 -2.42 8.21
C ILE A 157 -3.53 -3.67 8.35
N ASN A 158 -3.11 -4.61 9.21
CA ASN A 158 -3.82 -5.86 9.47
C ASN A 158 -3.98 -6.73 8.22
N ASN A 159 -3.03 -6.76 7.29
CA ASN A 159 -3.07 -7.66 6.13
C ASN A 159 -2.82 -9.12 6.57
N TYR A 160 -1.79 -9.79 6.03
CA TYR A 160 -1.29 -11.04 6.63
C TYR A 160 -0.36 -10.77 7.83
N ASP A 161 0.27 -9.60 7.83
CA ASP A 161 1.13 -9.08 8.89
C ASP A 161 0.53 -7.75 9.38
N HIS A 162 0.92 -7.27 10.57
CA HIS A 162 0.39 -6.02 11.14
C HIS A 162 0.60 -4.83 10.22
N LEU A 163 1.78 -4.74 9.60
CA LEU A 163 2.17 -3.64 8.74
C LEU A 163 2.72 -4.15 7.41
N ASN A 164 2.22 -3.62 6.30
CA ASN A 164 2.70 -3.89 4.96
C ASN A 164 3.05 -2.56 4.27
N ILE A 165 4.33 -2.19 4.26
CA ILE A 165 4.84 -0.97 3.62
C ILE A 165 5.18 -1.30 2.17
N GLN A 166 4.75 -0.47 1.24
CA GLN A 166 4.82 -0.75 -0.19
C GLN A 166 5.26 0.49 -0.94
N ALA A 167 6.31 0.37 -1.73
CA ALA A 167 6.79 1.44 -2.58
C ALA A 167 6.64 1.06 -4.05
N TYR A 168 6.32 2.03 -4.90
CA TYR A 168 6.06 1.90 -6.33
C TYR A 168 6.89 2.90 -7.13
N GLN A 169 7.35 2.48 -8.30
CA GLN A 169 7.96 3.38 -9.27
C GLN A 169 7.70 2.89 -10.69
N SER A 170 7.61 3.82 -11.64
CA SER A 170 7.46 3.47 -13.06
C SER A 170 8.74 2.81 -13.59
N GLY A 171 8.61 1.88 -14.53
CA GLY A 171 9.75 1.21 -15.14
C GLY A 171 10.52 0.27 -14.20
N LEU A 172 11.75 -0.06 -14.57
CA LEU A 172 12.70 -0.82 -13.78
C LEU A 172 13.58 0.13 -12.96
N ASN A 173 13.17 0.40 -11.73
CA ASN A 173 14.01 1.13 -10.79
C ASN A 173 13.85 0.50 -9.41
N LEU A 174 14.75 -0.42 -9.09
CA LEU A 174 14.69 -1.16 -7.84
C LEU A 174 15.65 -0.60 -6.79
N ASP A 175 16.73 0.04 -7.23
CA ASP A 175 17.76 0.59 -6.35
C ASP A 175 17.24 1.84 -5.65
N ASP A 176 16.70 2.82 -6.39
CA ASP A 176 16.09 4.01 -5.80
C ASP A 176 14.87 3.65 -4.95
N LEU A 177 14.07 2.70 -5.43
CA LEU A 177 12.90 2.21 -4.72
C LEU A 177 13.27 1.54 -3.39
N PHE A 178 14.39 0.79 -3.38
CA PHE A 178 14.92 0.17 -2.17
C PHE A 178 15.45 1.22 -1.19
N LEU A 179 16.14 2.25 -1.68
CA LEU A 179 16.60 3.37 -0.86
C LEU A 179 15.44 4.13 -0.23
N LEU A 180 14.40 4.44 -1.02
CA LEU A 180 13.19 5.11 -0.55
C LEU A 180 12.50 4.31 0.56
N ILE A 181 12.19 3.04 0.30
CA ILE A 181 11.45 2.22 1.26
C ILE A 181 12.28 1.90 2.51
N SER A 182 13.61 1.85 2.40
CA SER A 182 14.50 1.67 3.55
C SER A 182 14.49 2.90 4.46
N LYS A 183 14.56 4.12 3.91
CA LYS A 183 14.45 5.36 4.70
C LYS A 183 13.13 5.41 5.47
N VAL A 184 12.03 5.13 4.78
CA VAL A 184 10.71 5.08 5.43
C VAL A 184 10.65 3.99 6.50
N GLN A 185 11.24 2.82 6.24
CA GLN A 185 11.33 1.77 7.24
C GLN A 185 12.10 2.25 8.49
N ASP A 186 13.22 2.94 8.32
CA ASP A 186 14.03 3.42 9.45
C ASP A 186 13.24 4.44 10.31
N GLU A 187 12.41 5.29 9.69
CA GLU A 187 11.46 6.15 10.42
C GLU A 187 10.41 5.35 11.20
N PHE A 188 9.90 4.25 10.63
CA PHE A 188 9.01 3.34 11.34
C PHE A 188 9.70 2.65 12.52
N GLU A 189 10.93 2.19 12.34
CA GLU A 189 11.72 1.52 13.40
C GLU A 189 12.01 2.47 14.57
N ALA A 190 12.09 3.78 14.33
CA ALA A 190 12.23 4.79 15.40
C ALA A 190 10.95 4.97 16.25
N ASN A 191 9.78 4.68 15.69
CA ASN A 191 8.47 4.91 16.34
C ASN A 191 7.77 3.62 16.77
N LEU A 192 8.14 2.47 16.20
CA LEU A 192 7.48 1.17 16.41
C LEU A 192 8.49 0.08 16.75
N ASN A 193 8.13 -0.76 17.72
CA ASN A 193 8.89 -1.94 18.09
C ASN A 193 8.44 -3.15 17.27
N PHE A 194 9.26 -3.59 16.31
CA PHE A 194 8.98 -4.78 15.51
C PHE A 194 9.50 -6.08 16.16
N SER A 195 8.80 -7.18 15.89
CA SER A 195 9.23 -8.53 16.27
C SER A 195 10.35 -9.00 15.34
N TYR A 196 11.44 -9.53 15.89
CA TYR A 196 12.55 -10.12 15.16
C TYR A 196 13.08 -11.35 15.88
N SER A 197 13.47 -12.38 15.13
CA SER A 197 14.18 -13.57 15.62
C SER A 197 15.50 -13.65 14.86
N GLN A 198 16.59 -13.88 15.59
CA GLN A 198 17.92 -14.15 15.04
C GLN A 198 18.00 -15.55 14.43
#